data_AF-A0A2A4JEV7-F1
#
_entry.id   AF-A0A2A4JEV7-F1
#
_cell.length_a   1.000
_cell.length_b   1.000
_cell.length_c   1.000
_cell.angle_alpha   90.00
_cell.angle_beta   90.00
_cell.angle_gamma   90.00
#
_symmetry.space_group_name_H-M   'P 1'
#
loop_
_entity.id
_entity.type
_entity.pdbx_description
1 polymer ?
#
loop_
_entity_poly.entity_id
_entity_poly.type
_entity_poly.pdbx_seq_one_letter_code
_entity_poly.pdbx_strand_id
1 'polypeptide(L)'
;MRPVGKHVAEVLVQLMQYGLDPARLEILGFSLGCHTASFIAKHFQTMTGRNISTISALEPSGPCFRRLGPKYRLDASDAEFVQVIHTNIDGYGMATPMGHVDIYVNGGEFQPSDISIYPCTTTCSHFRVLPLWVSSLKNPKKFIGMKCRDIQQARDSDCYKNIPMEPIVMGLGIDRNARGIFYLATSMEYPFYLGTNGLKEEYVYWNRLTDVNNGHEIEIYT
;
A
#
# COMPACT_ATOMS: atom_id res chain seq x y z
N MET A 1 -17.15 -12.86 1.77
CA MET A 1 -16.75 -11.79 0.82
C MET A 1 -17.54 -11.76 -0.47
N ARG A 2 -17.59 -12.83 -1.27
CA ARG A 2 -18.27 -12.78 -2.59
C ARG A 2 -19.76 -12.41 -2.52
N PRO A 3 -20.57 -12.98 -1.60
CA PRO A 3 -21.96 -12.55 -1.47
C PRO A 3 -22.09 -11.09 -1.04
N VAL A 4 -21.24 -10.64 -0.10
CA VAL A 4 -21.18 -9.23 0.32
C VAL A 4 -20.85 -8.32 -0.87
N GLY A 5 -19.83 -8.69 -1.65
CA GLY A 5 -19.43 -7.92 -2.83
C GLY A 5 -20.54 -7.82 -3.87
N LYS A 6 -21.25 -8.93 -4.12
CA LYS A 6 -22.41 -8.95 -5.01
C LYS A 6 -23.53 -8.02 -4.53
N HIS A 7 -23.93 -8.12 -3.26
CA HIS A 7 -25.03 -7.30 -2.73
C HIS A 7 -24.69 -5.81 -2.69
N VAL A 8 -23.46 -5.44 -2.33
CA VAL A 8 -23.04 -4.04 -2.40
C VAL A 8 -23.01 -3.55 -3.85
N ALA A 9 -22.57 -4.38 -4.80
CA ALA A 9 -22.65 -4.03 -6.23
C ALA A 9 -24.10 -3.80 -6.70
N GLU A 10 -25.05 -4.65 -6.30
CA GLU A 10 -26.49 -4.47 -6.59
C GLU A 10 -27.00 -3.11 -6.08
N VAL A 11 -26.61 -2.71 -4.86
CA VAL A 11 -26.95 -1.40 -4.30
C VAL A 11 -26.32 -0.26 -5.10
N LEU A 12 -25.04 -0.37 -5.48
CA LEU A 12 -24.37 0.66 -6.29
C LEU A 12 -25.03 0.83 -7.67
N VAL A 13 -25.47 -0.26 -8.29
CA VAL A 13 -26.22 -0.22 -9.54
C VAL A 13 -27.56 0.50 -9.37
N GLN A 14 -28.27 0.25 -8.27
CA GLN A 14 -29.50 1.01 -7.96
C GLN A 14 -29.21 2.49 -7.76
N LEU A 15 -28.14 2.84 -7.05
CA LEU A 15 -27.73 4.23 -6.81
C LEU A 15 -27.37 4.99 -8.10
N MET A 16 -26.98 4.30 -9.18
CA MET A 16 -26.77 4.96 -10.48
C MET A 16 -28.06 5.62 -11.00
N GLN A 17 -29.23 5.05 -10.72
CA GLN A 17 -30.52 5.64 -11.08
C GLN A 17 -30.79 6.95 -10.31
N TYR A 18 -30.09 7.16 -9.20
CA TYR A 18 -30.17 8.34 -8.33
C TYR A 18 -28.96 9.27 -8.49
N GLY A 19 -28.15 9.09 -9.54
CA GLY A 19 -27.05 10.00 -9.87
C GLY A 19 -25.67 9.60 -9.36
N LEU A 20 -25.48 8.37 -8.85
CA LEU A 20 -24.14 7.85 -8.64
C LEU A 20 -23.42 7.71 -9.99
N ASP A 21 -22.31 8.42 -10.16
CA ASP A 21 -21.43 8.30 -11.31
C ASP A 21 -20.27 7.33 -11.01
N PRO A 22 -20.19 6.17 -11.70
CA PRO A 22 -19.10 5.21 -11.53
C PRO A 22 -17.72 5.81 -11.78
N ALA A 23 -17.62 6.81 -12.66
CA ALA A 23 -16.37 7.50 -12.97
C ALA A 23 -15.85 8.40 -11.81
N ARG A 24 -16.64 8.55 -10.74
CA ARG A 24 -16.28 9.27 -9.52
C ARG A 24 -16.32 8.40 -8.27
N LEU A 25 -16.60 7.10 -8.42
CA LEU A 25 -16.69 6.17 -7.31
C LEU A 25 -15.31 5.61 -6.95
N GLU A 26 -14.92 5.81 -5.70
CA GLU A 26 -13.76 5.16 -5.07
C GLU A 26 -14.23 4.20 -3.98
N ILE A 27 -13.65 2.99 -3.95
CA ILE A 27 -13.85 2.03 -2.88
C ILE A 27 -12.52 1.79 -2.18
N LEU A 28 -12.49 2.02 -0.87
CA LEU A 28 -11.37 1.71 -0.01
C LEU A 28 -11.59 0.38 0.68
N GLY A 29 -10.60 -0.51 0.60
CA GLY A 29 -10.58 -1.78 1.33
C GLY A 29 -9.38 -1.86 2.25
N PHE A 30 -9.53 -2.49 3.41
CA PHE A 30 -8.42 -2.86 4.31
C PHE A 30 -8.43 -4.37 4.55
N SER A 31 -7.26 -5.02 4.54
CA SER A 31 -7.15 -6.45 4.88
C SER A 31 -8.05 -7.29 3.94
N LEU A 32 -8.93 -8.11 4.49
CA LEU A 32 -9.94 -8.87 3.75
C LEU A 32 -10.89 -7.95 2.94
N GLY A 33 -11.07 -6.71 3.39
CA GLY A 33 -11.82 -5.67 2.70
C GLY A 33 -11.26 -5.33 1.32
N CYS A 34 -9.96 -5.46 1.06
CA CYS A 34 -9.37 -5.24 -0.26
C CYS A 34 -9.95 -6.19 -1.32
N HIS A 35 -10.07 -7.47 -0.97
CA HIS A 35 -10.69 -8.46 -1.84
C HIS A 35 -12.21 -8.32 -1.89
N THR A 36 -12.84 -7.80 -0.84
CA THR A 36 -14.27 -7.45 -0.89
C THR A 36 -14.50 -6.30 -1.89
N ALA A 37 -13.69 -5.24 -1.86
CA ALA A 37 -13.74 -4.13 -2.83
C ALA A 37 -13.58 -4.63 -4.28
N SER A 38 -12.64 -5.53 -4.50
CA SER A 38 -12.48 -6.24 -5.78
C SER A 38 -13.75 -6.97 -6.22
N PHE A 39 -14.36 -7.78 -5.34
CA PHE A 39 -15.60 -8.48 -5.69
C PHE A 39 -16.77 -7.52 -5.94
N ILE A 40 -16.85 -6.40 -5.23
CA ILE A 40 -17.82 -5.34 -5.53
C ILE A 40 -17.63 -4.86 -6.96
N ALA A 41 -16.40 -4.47 -7.32
CA ALA A 41 -16.10 -3.89 -8.61
C ALA A 41 -16.29 -4.88 -9.78
N LYS A 42 -15.86 -6.15 -9.61
CA LYS A 42 -16.10 -7.22 -10.59
C LYS A 42 -17.58 -7.47 -10.84
N HIS A 43 -18.38 -7.54 -9.77
CA HIS A 43 -19.83 -7.74 -9.89
C HIS A 43 -20.50 -6.51 -10.52
N PHE A 44 -20.08 -5.31 -10.13
CA PHE A 44 -20.56 -4.05 -10.70
C PHE A 44 -20.27 -3.98 -12.22
N GLN A 45 -19.05 -4.31 -12.63
CA GLN A 45 -18.65 -4.39 -14.04
C GLN A 45 -19.48 -5.43 -14.80
N THR A 46 -19.70 -6.60 -14.21
CA THR A 46 -20.54 -7.65 -14.82
C THR A 46 -21.98 -7.19 -15.06
N MET A 47 -22.54 -6.40 -14.15
CA MET A 47 -23.94 -5.92 -14.24
C MET A 47 -24.10 -4.71 -15.17
N THR A 48 -23.09 -3.84 -15.28
CA THR A 48 -23.21 -2.54 -15.94
C THR A 48 -22.36 -2.40 -17.20
N GLY A 49 -21.39 -3.29 -17.42
CA GLY A 49 -20.36 -3.15 -18.45
C GLY A 49 -19.36 -2.02 -18.17
N ARG A 50 -19.39 -1.37 -17.00
CA ARG A 50 -18.54 -0.22 -16.65
C ARG A 50 -17.68 -0.55 -15.42
N ASN A 51 -16.44 -0.08 -15.43
CA ASN A 51 -15.60 -0.06 -14.24
C ASN A 51 -16.01 1.09 -13.32
N ILE A 52 -15.68 0.93 -12.04
CA ILE A 52 -15.60 2.04 -11.09
C ILE A 52 -14.28 2.80 -11.29
N SER A 53 -14.21 4.04 -10.81
CA SER A 53 -13.02 4.87 -10.99
C SER A 53 -11.79 4.31 -10.27
N THR A 54 -11.92 4.01 -8.97
CA THR A 54 -10.74 3.78 -8.13
C THR A 54 -10.97 2.71 -7.08
N ILE A 55 -9.97 1.84 -6.87
CA ILE A 55 -9.84 1.06 -5.65
C ILE A 55 -8.56 1.49 -4.92
N SER A 56 -8.70 1.84 -3.65
CA SER A 56 -7.57 2.06 -2.74
C SER A 56 -7.49 0.87 -1.78
N ALA A 57 -6.51 0.00 -1.98
CA ALA A 57 -6.36 -1.24 -1.23
C ALA A 57 -5.25 -1.11 -0.18
N LEU A 58 -5.65 -1.11 1.09
CA LEU A 58 -4.77 -0.98 2.24
C LEU A 58 -4.44 -2.38 2.77
N GLU A 59 -3.24 -2.87 2.50
CA GLU A 59 -2.72 -4.15 2.97
C GLU A 59 -3.64 -5.35 2.67
N PRO A 60 -3.73 -5.82 1.41
CA PRO A 60 -4.59 -6.96 1.05
C PRO A 60 -4.18 -8.25 1.77
N SER A 61 -5.16 -8.98 2.33
CA SER A 61 -4.87 -10.22 3.05
C SER A 61 -4.36 -11.35 2.15
N GLY A 62 -3.23 -11.96 2.53
CA GLY A 62 -2.67 -13.15 1.90
C GLY A 62 -3.38 -14.48 2.21
N PRO A 63 -3.80 -14.77 3.46
CA PRO A 63 -4.47 -16.03 3.77
C PRO A 63 -5.66 -16.28 2.85
N CYS A 64 -5.70 -17.47 2.23
CA CYS A 64 -6.68 -17.89 1.22
C CYS A 64 -6.59 -17.21 -0.17
N PHE A 65 -5.77 -16.16 -0.38
CA PHE A 65 -5.69 -15.42 -1.65
C PHE A 65 -4.37 -15.60 -2.41
N ARG A 66 -3.26 -15.91 -1.73
CA ARG A 66 -1.92 -16.00 -2.34
C ARG A 66 -1.82 -16.88 -3.58
N ARG A 67 -2.61 -17.96 -3.64
CA ARG A 67 -2.61 -18.93 -4.75
C ARG A 67 -3.74 -18.71 -5.76
N LEU A 68 -4.54 -17.67 -5.58
CA LEU A 68 -5.69 -17.39 -6.43
C LEU A 68 -5.29 -16.47 -7.60
N GLY A 69 -5.90 -16.71 -8.76
CA GLY A 69 -5.74 -15.84 -9.93
C GLY A 69 -6.62 -14.57 -9.86
N PRO A 70 -6.44 -13.63 -10.80
CA PRO A 70 -7.15 -12.34 -10.87
C PRO A 70 -8.67 -12.42 -10.73
N LYS A 71 -9.30 -13.50 -11.19
CA LYS A 71 -10.76 -13.71 -11.07
C LYS A 71 -11.25 -13.81 -9.61
N TYR A 72 -10.38 -14.20 -8.69
CA TYR A 72 -10.75 -14.65 -7.36
C TYR A 72 -10.09 -13.85 -6.22
N ARG A 73 -9.44 -12.74 -6.55
CA ARG A 73 -8.83 -11.79 -5.62
C ARG A 73 -8.76 -10.41 -6.28
N LEU A 74 -8.23 -9.44 -5.53
CA LEU A 74 -7.93 -8.09 -6.04
C LEU A 74 -6.94 -8.17 -7.20
N ASP A 75 -7.23 -7.37 -8.22
CA ASP A 75 -6.44 -7.24 -9.44
C ASP A 75 -6.59 -5.83 -10.04
N ALA A 76 -5.59 -5.38 -10.81
CA ALA A 76 -5.59 -4.07 -11.45
C ALA A 76 -6.78 -3.89 -12.39
N SER A 77 -7.28 -4.97 -13.01
CA SER A 77 -8.44 -4.93 -13.92
C SER A 77 -9.78 -4.63 -13.25
N ASP A 78 -9.84 -4.56 -11.91
CA ASP A 78 -11.08 -4.37 -11.16
C ASP A 78 -11.64 -2.95 -11.24
N ALA A 79 -10.82 -1.96 -11.57
CA ALA A 79 -11.23 -0.55 -11.67
C ALA A 79 -10.36 0.18 -12.70
N GLU A 80 -10.76 1.40 -13.07
CA GLU A 80 -9.94 2.26 -13.96
C GLU A 80 -8.56 2.58 -13.33
N PHE A 81 -8.49 2.62 -12.00
CA PHE A 81 -7.24 2.74 -11.27
C PHE A 81 -7.28 1.95 -9.97
N VAL A 82 -6.17 1.31 -9.61
CA VAL A 82 -6.03 0.51 -8.39
C VAL A 82 -4.68 0.85 -7.78
N GLN A 83 -4.69 1.41 -6.58
CA GLN A 83 -3.47 1.58 -5.77
C GLN A 83 -3.49 0.59 -4.61
N VAL A 84 -2.35 -0.02 -4.34
CA VAL A 84 -2.17 -0.99 -3.27
C VAL A 84 -1.04 -0.53 -2.38
N ILE A 85 -1.27 -0.53 -1.07
CA ILE A 85 -0.26 -0.18 -0.07
C ILE A 85 0.04 -1.43 0.74
N HIS A 86 1.32 -1.79 0.78
CA HIS A 86 1.85 -2.99 1.42
C HIS A 86 2.69 -2.63 2.64
N THR A 87 2.34 -3.18 3.79
CA THR A 87 3.02 -2.99 5.08
C THR A 87 3.31 -4.29 5.82
N ASN A 88 2.77 -5.45 5.41
CA ASN A 88 3.02 -6.74 6.06
C ASN A 88 3.02 -7.99 5.14
N ILE A 89 3.75 -7.92 4.03
CA ILE A 89 3.73 -8.90 2.93
C ILE A 89 4.12 -10.33 3.31
N ASP A 90 5.02 -10.51 4.28
CA ASP A 90 5.48 -11.83 4.75
C ASP A 90 4.62 -12.38 5.91
N GLY A 91 3.68 -11.56 6.39
CA GLY A 91 2.80 -11.88 7.50
C GLY A 91 1.37 -12.20 7.04
N TYR A 92 0.44 -11.28 7.31
CA TYR A 92 -0.95 -11.40 6.86
C TYR A 92 -1.18 -10.83 5.46
N GLY A 93 -0.22 -10.11 4.89
CA GLY A 93 -0.31 -9.44 3.60
C GLY A 93 -0.09 -10.30 2.38
N MET A 94 -0.20 -9.65 1.23
CA MET A 94 0.10 -10.19 -0.09
C MET A 94 1.39 -9.56 -0.63
N ALA A 95 2.44 -10.36 -0.84
CA ALA A 95 3.65 -9.85 -1.50
C ALA A 95 3.44 -9.54 -2.99
N THR A 96 2.59 -10.30 -3.68
CA THR A 96 2.39 -10.19 -5.13
C THR A 96 1.74 -8.85 -5.50
N PRO A 97 2.22 -8.13 -6.54
CA PRO A 97 1.62 -6.88 -6.98
C PRO A 97 0.23 -7.16 -7.57
N MET A 98 -0.71 -6.27 -7.32
CA MET A 98 -2.08 -6.44 -7.80
C MET A 98 -2.81 -5.13 -8.12
N GLY A 99 -2.09 -4.02 -8.12
CA GLY A 99 -2.59 -2.73 -8.54
C GLY A 99 -2.00 -2.29 -9.88
N HIS A 100 -2.44 -1.10 -10.29
CA HIS A 100 -1.69 -0.31 -11.25
C HIS A 100 -0.42 0.25 -10.59
N VAL A 101 -0.54 0.62 -9.31
CA VAL A 101 0.55 1.08 -8.45
C VAL A 101 0.55 0.25 -7.18
N ASP A 102 1.68 -0.37 -6.86
CA ASP A 102 1.91 -1.11 -5.62
C ASP A 102 3.03 -0.42 -4.83
N ILE A 103 2.72 0.07 -3.63
CA ILE A 103 3.64 0.81 -2.76
C ILE A 103 4.02 -0.08 -1.57
N TYR A 104 5.29 -0.43 -1.46
CA TYR A 104 5.87 -1.23 -0.38
C TYR A 104 6.52 -0.29 0.64
N VAL A 105 5.78 -0.04 1.73
CA VAL A 105 6.21 0.91 2.76
C VAL A 105 7.31 0.27 3.61
N ASN A 106 8.47 0.92 3.69
CA ASN A 106 9.69 0.42 4.34
C ASN A 106 10.09 -1.00 3.89
N GLY A 107 9.81 -1.34 2.62
CA GLY A 107 10.04 -2.69 2.06
C GLY A 107 8.84 -3.62 2.16
N GLY A 108 7.82 -3.25 2.95
CA GLY A 108 6.53 -3.94 3.03
C GLY A 108 6.47 -5.12 3.98
N GLU A 109 7.58 -5.52 4.63
CA GLU A 109 7.63 -6.69 5.51
C GLU A 109 7.25 -6.35 6.95
N PHE A 110 7.99 -5.41 7.52
CA PHE A 110 7.83 -4.93 8.89
C PHE A 110 7.81 -3.41 8.91
N GLN A 111 7.10 -2.84 9.87
CA GLN A 111 7.03 -1.39 10.03
C GLN A 111 7.74 -0.96 11.32
N PRO A 112 8.32 0.26 11.34
CA PRO A 112 8.91 0.82 12.55
C PRO A 112 7.92 0.77 13.73
N SER A 113 8.42 0.42 14.91
CA SER A 113 7.63 0.39 16.16
C SER A 113 7.98 1.58 17.05
N ASP A 114 7.15 1.83 18.06
CA ASP A 114 7.41 2.88 19.06
C ASP A 114 8.62 2.53 19.96
N ILE A 115 9.08 1.26 19.92
CA ILE A 115 10.31 0.80 20.56
C ILE A 115 11.39 0.76 19.48
N SER A 116 12.25 1.78 19.46
CA SER A 116 13.25 2.02 18.40
C SER A 116 14.11 0.80 18.05
N ILE A 117 14.36 -0.11 19.00
CA ILE A 117 15.22 -1.28 18.79
C ILE A 117 14.53 -2.50 18.17
N TYR A 118 13.18 -2.54 18.11
CA TYR A 118 12.45 -3.68 17.56
C TYR A 118 11.47 -3.28 16.46
N PRO A 119 11.49 -3.94 15.28
CA PRO A 119 10.41 -3.80 14.32
C PRO A 119 9.10 -4.28 14.96
N CYS A 120 7.96 -3.71 14.54
CA CYS A 120 6.70 -4.18 15.10
C CYS A 120 6.26 -5.51 14.46
N THR A 121 5.68 -6.40 15.28
CA THR A 121 5.31 -7.77 14.86
C THR A 121 4.21 -7.76 13.79
N THR A 122 3.91 -8.94 13.25
CA THR A 122 2.93 -9.18 12.18
C THR A 122 1.64 -8.37 12.32
N THR A 123 0.98 -8.41 13.49
CA THR A 123 -0.28 -7.69 13.71
C THR A 123 -0.09 -6.17 13.65
N CYS A 124 0.95 -5.63 14.29
CA CYS A 124 1.18 -4.19 14.21
C CYS A 124 1.48 -3.74 12.78
N SER A 125 2.36 -4.46 12.08
CA SER A 125 2.73 -4.15 10.69
C SER A 125 1.50 -4.21 9.77
N HIS A 126 0.60 -5.17 9.99
CA HIS A 126 -0.67 -5.29 9.25
C HIS A 126 -1.59 -4.07 9.47
N PHE A 127 -1.70 -3.58 10.69
CA PHE A 127 -2.56 -2.43 11.01
C PHE A 127 -1.91 -1.06 10.74
N ARG A 128 -0.58 -0.99 10.58
CA ARG A 128 0.17 0.27 10.39
C ARG A 128 -0.27 1.03 9.14
N VAL A 129 -0.78 0.36 8.10
CA VAL A 129 -1.31 1.02 6.90
C VAL A 129 -2.43 2.02 7.20
N LEU A 130 -3.23 1.81 8.27
CA LEU A 130 -4.35 2.67 8.62
C LEU A 130 -3.89 4.07 9.10
N PRO A 131 -3.04 4.21 10.13
CA PRO A 131 -2.53 5.52 10.53
C PRO A 131 -1.65 6.18 9.44
N LEU A 132 -0.94 5.39 8.62
CA LEU A 132 -0.20 5.93 7.47
C LEU A 132 -1.14 6.56 6.44
N TRP A 133 -2.22 5.86 6.09
CA TRP A 133 -3.24 6.38 5.18
C TRP A 133 -3.92 7.63 5.73
N VAL A 134 -4.35 7.61 7.00
CA VAL A 134 -4.94 8.81 7.64
C VAL A 134 -3.96 9.99 7.64
N SER A 135 -2.68 9.74 7.90
CA SER A 135 -1.66 10.80 7.86
C SER A 135 -1.44 11.33 6.44
N SER A 136 -1.49 10.48 5.41
CA SER A 136 -1.33 10.92 4.01
C SER A 136 -2.49 11.79 3.54
N LEU A 137 -3.70 11.54 4.03
CA LEU A 137 -4.87 12.40 3.79
C LEU A 137 -4.70 13.78 4.43
N LYS A 138 -4.17 13.83 5.67
CA LYS A 138 -3.92 15.08 6.40
C LYS A 138 -2.71 15.86 5.87
N ASN A 139 -1.77 15.17 5.23
CA ASN A 139 -0.52 15.73 4.74
C ASN A 139 -0.31 15.39 3.25
N PRO A 140 -1.11 15.97 2.34
CA PRO A 140 -0.98 15.72 0.92
C PRO A 140 0.45 16.00 0.42
N LYS A 141 0.93 15.20 -0.53
CA LYS A 141 2.26 15.36 -1.16
C LYS A 141 3.46 15.08 -0.25
N LYS A 142 3.26 14.61 0.99
CA LYS A 142 4.36 14.34 1.92
C LYS A 142 4.82 12.88 1.97
N PHE A 143 3.94 11.94 1.61
CA PHE A 143 4.29 10.52 1.50
C PHE A 143 4.83 10.24 0.10
N ILE A 144 6.12 10.51 -0.08
CA ILE A 144 6.81 10.40 -1.37
C ILE A 144 7.57 9.07 -1.41
N GLY A 145 7.21 8.21 -2.37
CA GLY A 145 7.93 7.00 -2.70
C GLY A 145 8.73 7.15 -4.00
N MET A 146 9.47 6.11 -4.34
CA MET A 146 10.28 6.02 -5.56
C MET A 146 10.05 4.69 -6.26
N LYS A 147 10.15 4.70 -7.58
CA LYS A 147 9.93 3.49 -8.39
C LYS A 147 11.08 2.49 -8.22
N CYS A 148 10.68 1.23 -8.12
CA CYS A 148 11.54 0.07 -8.08
C CYS A 148 11.30 -0.80 -9.32
N ARG A 149 12.31 -1.57 -9.71
CA ARG A 149 12.22 -2.52 -10.81
C ARG A 149 11.31 -3.70 -10.47
N ASP A 150 11.42 -4.20 -9.25
CA ASP A 150 10.73 -5.38 -8.77
C ASP A 150 10.56 -5.33 -7.24
N ILE A 151 9.84 -6.31 -6.70
CA ILE A 151 9.54 -6.40 -5.26
C ILE A 151 10.82 -6.60 -4.46
N GLN A 152 11.78 -7.37 -4.99
CA GLN A 152 13.02 -7.65 -4.27
C GLN A 152 13.81 -6.36 -4.07
N GLN A 153 13.92 -5.52 -5.10
CA GLN A 153 14.55 -4.20 -4.97
C GLN A 153 13.83 -3.31 -3.94
N ALA A 154 12.50 -3.38 -3.88
CA ALA A 154 11.73 -2.64 -2.87
C ALA A 154 12.00 -3.16 -1.45
N ARG A 155 12.05 -4.49 -1.25
CA ARG A 155 12.38 -5.11 0.04
C ARG A 155 13.76 -4.70 0.54
N ASP A 156 14.75 -4.77 -0.34
CA ASP A 156 16.13 -4.45 -0.04
C ASP A 156 16.40 -2.94 0.08
N SER A 157 15.37 -2.11 -0.13
CA SER A 157 15.49 -0.64 -0.21
C SER A 157 16.51 -0.18 -1.27
N ASP A 158 16.75 -0.98 -2.31
CA ASP A 158 17.80 -0.76 -3.31
C ASP A 158 17.38 0.18 -4.45
N CYS A 159 16.20 0.80 -4.35
CA CYS A 159 15.62 1.65 -5.39
C CYS A 159 16.28 3.04 -5.46
N TYR A 160 17.02 3.46 -4.42
CA TYR A 160 17.79 4.72 -4.41
C TYR A 160 18.85 4.77 -5.52
N LYS A 161 19.28 3.61 -6.01
CA LYS A 161 20.29 3.46 -7.07
C LYS A 161 19.72 3.71 -8.47
N ASN A 162 18.40 3.84 -8.63
CA ASN A 162 17.76 4.03 -9.94
C ASN A 162 17.92 5.47 -10.44
N ILE A 163 18.43 5.63 -11.67
CA ILE A 163 18.64 6.93 -12.33
C ILE A 163 18.00 6.90 -13.73
N PRO A 164 17.08 7.84 -14.08
CA PRO A 164 16.52 8.86 -13.19
C PRO A 164 15.58 8.25 -12.14
N MET A 165 15.51 8.88 -10.97
CA MET A 165 14.54 8.53 -9.94
C MET A 165 13.15 8.99 -10.36
N GLU A 166 12.17 8.08 -10.32
CA GLU A 166 10.76 8.37 -10.60
C GLU A 166 9.95 8.40 -9.29
N PRO A 167 9.54 9.59 -8.79
CA PRO A 167 8.81 9.69 -7.54
C PRO A 167 7.31 9.40 -7.70
N ILE A 168 6.67 8.94 -6.63
CA ILE A 168 5.20 8.81 -6.53
C ILE A 168 4.72 9.39 -5.20
N VAL A 169 3.50 9.93 -5.17
CA VAL A 169 2.86 10.39 -3.93
C VAL A 169 1.75 9.43 -3.54
N MET A 170 1.87 8.80 -2.38
CA MET A 170 0.80 7.95 -1.81
C MET A 170 -0.37 8.82 -1.33
N GLY A 171 -1.61 8.39 -1.60
CA GLY A 171 -2.84 9.03 -1.13
C GLY A 171 -3.87 9.24 -2.24
N LEU A 172 -4.85 10.12 -2.01
CA LEU A 172 -5.92 10.41 -2.98
C LEU A 172 -5.42 11.16 -4.23
N GLY A 173 -4.33 11.90 -4.10
CA GLY A 173 -3.72 12.67 -5.19
C GLY A 173 -2.64 11.92 -5.97
N ILE A 174 -2.61 10.58 -5.87
CA ILE A 174 -1.64 9.75 -6.58
C ILE A 174 -1.76 9.92 -8.10
N ASP A 175 -0.63 9.91 -8.80
CA ASP A 175 -0.64 9.96 -10.27
C ASP A 175 -1.24 8.67 -10.84
N ARG A 176 -2.44 8.80 -11.41
CA ARG A 176 -3.21 7.68 -11.97
C ARG A 176 -2.62 7.14 -13.28
N ASN A 177 -1.65 7.84 -13.90
CA ASN A 177 -0.92 7.34 -15.06
C ASN A 177 0.32 6.52 -14.67
N ALA A 178 0.79 6.64 -13.42
CA ALA A 178 1.92 5.88 -12.94
C ALA A 178 1.62 4.37 -12.93
N ARG A 179 2.64 3.57 -13.20
CA ARG A 179 2.55 2.11 -13.19
C ARG A 179 3.78 1.50 -12.54
N GLY A 180 3.56 0.41 -11.80
CA GLY A 180 4.62 -0.45 -11.30
C GLY A 180 4.72 -0.46 -9.77
N ILE A 181 5.92 -0.83 -9.31
CA ILE A 181 6.24 -1.07 -7.92
C ILE A 181 7.02 0.12 -7.38
N PHE A 182 6.69 0.55 -6.17
CA PHE A 182 7.31 1.69 -5.53
C PHE A 182 7.70 1.35 -4.09
N TYR A 183 8.82 1.87 -3.65
CA TYR A 183 9.23 1.86 -2.26
C TYR A 183 8.90 3.21 -1.62
N LEU A 184 8.46 3.21 -0.35
CA LEU A 184 8.17 4.43 0.38
C LEU A 184 8.74 4.35 1.80
N ALA A 185 9.71 5.21 2.12
CA ALA A 185 10.27 5.31 3.47
C ALA A 185 9.39 6.18 4.39
N THR A 186 9.23 5.73 5.64
CA THR A 186 8.50 6.43 6.70
C THR A 186 9.29 6.41 8.01
N SER A 187 8.99 7.37 8.89
CA SER A 187 9.47 7.39 10.27
C SER A 187 8.55 6.60 11.21
N MET A 188 9.07 6.23 12.38
CA MET A 188 8.26 5.68 13.47
C MET A 188 7.34 6.73 14.11
N GLU A 189 7.77 7.98 14.12
CA GLU A 189 7.05 9.07 14.79
C GLU A 189 6.00 9.69 13.86
N TYR A 190 4.81 9.98 14.40
CA TYR A 190 3.81 10.80 13.71
C TYR A 190 4.43 12.18 13.36
N PRO A 191 4.29 12.69 12.14
CA PRO A 191 3.30 12.32 11.11
C PRO A 191 3.73 11.21 10.13
N PHE A 192 4.75 10.41 10.46
CA PHE A 192 5.29 9.26 9.73
C PHE A 192 5.96 9.56 8.39
N TYR A 193 5.61 10.65 7.71
CA TYR A 193 6.24 10.98 6.44
C TYR A 193 7.65 11.52 6.62
N LEU A 194 8.51 11.25 5.63
CA LEU A 194 9.84 11.87 5.52
C LEU A 194 9.89 12.99 4.46
N GLY A 195 8.83 13.16 3.65
CA GLY A 195 8.85 14.12 2.54
C GLY A 195 9.97 13.78 1.55
N THR A 196 10.67 14.80 1.05
CA THR A 196 11.83 14.62 0.17
C THR A 196 13.01 13.95 0.86
N ASN A 197 13.07 13.92 2.19
CA ASN A 197 14.13 13.18 2.90
C ASN A 197 13.97 11.67 2.71
N GLY A 198 12.74 11.18 2.48
CA GLY A 198 12.50 9.77 2.16
C GLY A 198 13.04 9.33 0.80
N LEU A 199 13.53 10.27 -0.02
CA LEU A 199 14.21 10.00 -1.28
C LEU A 199 15.73 9.84 -1.12
N LYS A 200 16.23 9.85 0.11
CA LYS A 200 17.66 9.75 0.44
C LYS A 200 17.89 8.57 1.37
N GLU A 201 18.89 7.74 1.04
CA GLU A 201 19.14 6.45 1.69
C GLU A 201 19.50 6.58 3.19
N GLU A 202 20.13 7.68 3.60
CA GLU A 202 20.52 7.94 5.01
C GLU A 202 19.33 8.19 5.95
N TYR A 203 18.13 8.38 5.42
CA TYR A 203 16.90 8.53 6.19
C TYR A 203 16.10 7.22 6.31
N VAL A 204 16.58 6.13 5.70
CA VAL A 204 15.97 4.80 5.87
C VAL A 204 16.12 4.35 7.31
N TYR A 205 14.99 4.02 7.94
CA TYR A 205 14.94 3.60 9.33
C TYR A 205 15.89 2.43 9.64
N TRP A 206 15.94 1.43 8.75
CA TRP A 206 16.77 0.23 8.92
C TRP A 206 18.27 0.54 8.94
N ASN A 207 18.72 1.47 8.10
CA ASN A 207 20.13 1.87 8.04
C ASN A 207 20.59 2.56 9.33
N ARG A 208 19.70 3.34 9.96
CA ARG A 208 20.00 3.98 11.26
C ARG A 208 20.17 2.98 12.40
N LEU A 209 19.46 1.85 12.37
CA LEU A 209 19.65 0.79 13.37
C LEU A 209 20.97 0.05 13.19
N THR A 210 21.39 -0.17 11.95
CA THR A 210 22.69 -0.79 11.67
C THR A 210 23.86 0.12 12.03
N ASP A 211 23.72 1.43 11.85
CA ASP A 211 24.76 2.41 12.23
C ASP A 211 24.93 2.50 13.75
N VAL A 212 23.85 2.38 14.53
CA VAL A 212 23.95 2.30 16.01
C VAL A 212 24.65 1.02 16.45
N ASN A 213 24.45 -0.10 15.75
CA ASN A 213 25.14 -1.36 16.06
C ASN A 213 26.60 -1.40 15.60
N ASN A 214 26.96 -0.62 14.58
CA ASN A 214 28.32 -0.54 14.02
C ASN A 214 29.12 0.68 14.54
N GLY A 215 28.48 1.56 15.33
CA GLY A 215 29.13 2.69 15.96
C GLY A 215 30.11 2.22 17.04
N HIS A 216 31.35 2.71 16.97
CA HIS A 216 32.44 2.47 17.92
C HIS A 216 32.21 3.11 19.32
N GLU A 217 30.98 3.20 19.82
CA GLU A 217 30.62 3.78 21.12
C GLU A 217 29.82 2.79 21.98
N ILE A 218 30.34 1.58 22.17
CA ILE A 218 29.90 0.73 23.28
C ILE A 218 30.95 0.84 24.38
N GLU A 219 30.80 1.81 25.29
CA GLU A 219 31.46 1.73 26.59
C GLU A 219 30.82 0.58 27.37
N ILE A 220 31.52 -0.55 27.39
CA ILE A 220 31.20 -1.69 28.24
C ILE A 220 31.59 -1.28 29.67
N TYR A 221 30.61 -0.91 30.48
CA TYR A 221 30.78 -0.85 31.93
C TYR A 221 30.73 -2.29 32.47
N THR A 222 31.91 -2.89 32.67
CA THR A 222 32.09 -4.09 33.52
C THR A 222 32.01 -3.74 34.99
#